data_AF-A0A1H2K8S0-F1
#
_entry.id   AF-A0A1H2K8S0-F1
#
_cell.length_a   1.000
_cell.length_b   1.000
_cell.length_c   1.000
_cell.angle_alpha   90.00
_cell.angle_beta   90.00
_cell.angle_gamma   90.00
#
_symmetry.space_group_name_H-M   'P 1'
#
loop_
_entity.id
_entity.type
_entity.pdbx_description
1 polymer ?
#
loop_
_entity_poly.entity_id
_entity_poly.type
_entity_poly.pdbx_seq_one_letter_code
_entity_poly.pdbx_strand_id
1 'polypeptide(L)' 'KLLDEGQAGDNVGLLLRGTKRDQVERGQVVAKPGTITPHTKFKAEMYALSKEEGGRHTPFFSGYRP' A
#
# COMPACT_ATOMS: atom_id res chain seq x y z
N LYS A 1 14.12 22.16 2.24
CA LYS A 1 14.24 22.76 0.89
C LYS A 1 12.87 22.58 0.22
N LEU A 2 12.27 23.64 -0.32
CA LEU A 2 11.08 23.49 -1.16
C LEU A 2 11.52 22.97 -2.53
N LEU A 3 10.77 22.05 -3.09
CA LEU A 3 10.99 21.49 -4.42
C LEU A 3 9.85 21.96 -5.32
N ASP A 4 10.16 22.25 -6.58
CA ASP A 4 9.15 22.67 -7.57
C ASP A 4 8.29 21.51 -8.04
N GLU A 5 8.88 20.32 -8.11
CA GLU A 5 8.22 19.05 -8.43
C GLU A 5 8.88 17.89 -7.66
N GLY A 6 8.19 16.75 -7.62
CA GLY A 6 8.74 15.49 -7.12
C GLY A 6 8.66 14.42 -8.22
N GLN A 7 9.68 13.58 -8.30
CA GLN A 7 9.78 12.53 -9.32
C GLN A 7 9.69 11.13 -8.70
N ALA A 8 9.52 10.11 -9.54
CA ALA A 8 9.48 8.74 -9.09
C ALA A 8 10.80 8.34 -8.41
N GLY A 9 10.70 7.86 -7.17
CA GLY A 9 11.86 7.49 -6.34
C GLY A 9 12.20 8.52 -5.24
N ASP A 10 11.64 9.73 -5.28
CA ASP A 10 11.89 10.74 -4.26
C ASP A 10 11.10 10.48 -2.97
N ASN A 11 11.76 10.66 -1.82
CA ASN A 11 11.10 10.73 -0.53
C ASN A 11 10.68 12.19 -0.25
N VAL A 12 9.38 12.48 -0.35
CA VAL A 12 8.86 13.85 -0.29
C VAL A 12 7.73 14.02 0.73
N GLY A 13 7.50 15.27 1.14
CA GLY A 13 6.28 15.69 1.82
C GLY A 13 5.41 16.51 0.87
N LEU A 14 4.12 16.17 0.78
CA LEU A 14 3.14 16.88 -0.05
C LEU A 14 2.21 17.72 0.82
N LEU A 15 2.13 19.03 0.52
CA LEU A 15 1.16 19.91 1.16
C LEU A 15 -0.21 19.74 0.50
N LEU A 16 -1.18 19.18 1.23
CA LEU A 16 -2.55 18.98 0.76
C LEU A 16 -3.46 20.14 1.21
N ARG A 17 -3.87 20.98 0.25
CA ARG A 17 -4.68 22.16 0.55
C ARG A 17 -6.07 21.77 1.05
N GLY A 18 -6.47 22.28 2.21
CA GLY A 18 -7.81 22.11 2.76
C GLY A 18 -8.07 20.76 3.41
N THR A 19 -7.04 19.92 3.52
CA THR A 19 -7.13 18.61 4.16
C THR A 19 -6.60 18.68 5.59
N LYS A 20 -7.36 18.18 6.54
CA LYS A 20 -6.95 18.05 7.94
C LYS A 20 -6.20 16.74 8.16
N ARG A 21 -5.42 16.68 9.23
CA ARG A 21 -4.61 15.51 9.58
C ARG A 21 -5.45 14.26 9.86
N ASP A 22 -6.65 14.41 10.38
CA ASP A 22 -7.59 13.33 10.67
C ASP A 22 -8.34 12.81 9.42
N GLN A 23 -8.21 13.50 8.29
CA GLN A 23 -8.82 13.09 7.02
C GLN A 23 -7.89 12.24 6.16
N VAL A 24 -6.63 12.05 6.59
CA VAL A 24 -5.63 11.25 5.88
C VAL A 24 -4.96 10.30 6.84
N GLU A 25 -4.84 9.04 6.42
CA GLU A 25 -4.22 7.99 7.22
C GLU A 25 -3.20 7.18 6.43
N ARG A 26 -2.33 6.48 7.16
CA ARG A 26 -1.34 5.59 6.57
C ARG A 26 -2.04 4.45 5.83
N GLY A 27 -1.64 4.23 4.58
CA GLY A 27 -2.23 3.23 3.69
C GLY A 27 -3.00 3.85 2.51
N GLN A 28 -3.40 5.12 2.62
CA GLN A 28 -3.93 5.89 1.49
C GLN A 28 -2.82 6.34 0.53
N VAL A 29 -3.21 6.68 -0.70
CA VAL A 29 -2.30 7.12 -1.77
C VAL A 29 -2.76 8.44 -2.37
N VAL A 30 -1.82 9.30 -2.75
CA VAL A 30 -2.08 10.48 -3.59
C VAL A 30 -1.85 10.07 -5.04
N ALA A 31 -2.88 10.23 -5.88
CA ALA A 31 -2.83 9.86 -7.28
C ALA A 31 -3.48 10.93 -8.15
N LYS A 32 -3.15 10.92 -9.45
CA LYS A 32 -3.85 11.75 -10.42
C LYS A 32 -5.34 11.39 -10.41
N PRO A 33 -6.26 12.38 -10.46
CA PRO A 33 -7.69 12.10 -10.44
C PRO A 33 -8.11 11.09 -11.52
N GLY A 34 -8.87 10.08 -11.12
CA GLY A 34 -9.44 9.06 -12.02
C GLY A 34 -8.48 7.96 -12.47
N THR A 35 -7.21 7.94 -12.04
CA THR A 35 -6.25 6.92 -12.50
C THR A 35 -6.23 5.66 -11.65
N ILE A 36 -6.79 5.71 -10.43
CA ILE A 36 -6.89 4.56 -9.54
C ILE A 36 -8.21 4.64 -8.77
N THR A 37 -8.81 3.47 -8.52
CA THR A 37 -10.02 3.31 -7.70
C THR A 37 -9.76 2.25 -6.63
N PRO A 38 -10.39 2.36 -5.45
CA PRO A 38 -10.20 1.39 -4.37
C PRO A 38 -10.91 0.07 -4.70
N HIS A 39 -10.27 -1.05 -4.36
CA HIS A 39 -10.80 -2.40 -4.53
C HIS A 39 -10.60 -3.23 -3.26
N THR A 40 -11.56 -4.12 -2.96
CA THR A 40 -11.54 -4.95 -1.74
C THR A 40 -11.44 -6.46 -2.03
N LYS A 41 -11.59 -6.86 -3.29
CA LYS A 41 -11.49 -8.26 -3.73
C LYS A 41 -10.61 -8.32 -4.96
N PHE A 42 -9.67 -9.25 -4.96
CA PHE A 42 -8.74 -9.45 -6.06
C PHE A 42 -8.34 -10.93 -6.13
N LYS A 43 -7.80 -11.33 -7.29
CA LYS A 43 -7.07 -12.59 -7.45
C LYS A 43 -5.59 -12.25 -7.45
N ALA A 44 -4.78 -13.08 -6.80
CA ALA A 44 -3.33 -12.93 -6.79
C ALA A 44 -2.68 -14.31 -6.93
N GLU A 45 -1.52 -14.30 -7.55
CA GLU A 45 -0.57 -15.40 -7.45
C GLU A 45 0.37 -15.09 -6.27
N MET A 46 0.59 -16.07 -5.41
CA MET A 46 1.40 -15.88 -4.21
C MET A 46 2.36 -17.05 -4.01
N TYR A 47 3.53 -16.72 -3.45
CA TYR A 47 4.49 -17.69 -2.97
C TYR A 47 4.43 -17.75 -1.44
N ALA A 48 4.13 -18.92 -0.90
CA ALA A 48 4.19 -19.13 0.54
C ALA A 48 5.60 -19.60 0.92
N LEU A 49 6.28 -18.83 1.78
CA LEU A 49 7.62 -19.16 2.24
C LEU A 49 7.67 -20.54 2.91
N SER A 50 8.70 -21.30 2.58
CA SER A 50 9.04 -22.55 3.26
C SER A 50 9.47 -22.29 4.70
N LYS A 51 9.53 -23.36 5.52
CA LYS A 51 10.02 -23.26 6.91
C LYS A 51 11.47 -22.78 6.96
N GLU A 52 12.29 -23.23 6.02
CA GLU A 52 13.71 -22.89 5.91
C GLU A 52 13.92 -21.40 5.58
N GLU A 53 12.97 -20.79 4.88
CA GLU A 53 12.91 -19.35 4.60
C GLU A 53 12.28 -18.54 5.76
N GLY A 54 11.99 -19.17 6.90
CA GLY A 54 11.33 -18.53 8.05
C GLY A 54 9.81 -18.40 7.90
N GLY A 55 9.23 -19.16 6.96
CA GLY A 55 7.79 -19.24 6.73
C GLY A 55 7.05 -20.10 7.74
N ARG A 56 5.82 -20.46 7.39
CA ARG A 56 4.95 -21.23 8.29
C ARG A 56 5.38 -22.69 8.32
N HIS A 57 5.32 -23.30 9.51
CA HIS A 57 5.56 -24.73 9.68
C HIS A 57 4.35 -25.60 9.29
N THR A 58 3.15 -25.02 9.31
CA THR A 58 1.89 -25.74 9.09
C THR A 58 1.12 -25.17 7.91
N PRO A 59 0.38 -26.02 7.14
CA PRO A 59 -0.41 -25.58 6.01
C PRO A 59 -1.56 -24.65 6.45
N PHE A 60 -2.08 -23.88 5.49
CA PHE A 60 -3.28 -23.05 5.65
C PHE A 60 -4.30 -23.39 4.56
N PHE A 61 -5.57 -23.14 4.86
CA PHE A 61 -6.70 -23.50 3.99
C PHE A 61 -7.59 -22.27 3.73
N SER A 62 -8.61 -22.47 2.88
CA SER A 62 -9.63 -21.46 2.61
C SER A 62 -10.22 -20.87 3.90
N GLY A 63 -10.27 -19.54 3.98
CA GLY A 63 -10.75 -18.82 5.16
C GLY A 63 -9.64 -18.35 6.12
N TYR A 64 -8.37 -18.67 5.84
CA TYR A 64 -7.23 -18.10 6.57
C TYR A 64 -7.25 -16.56 6.52
N ARG A 65 -7.05 -15.93 7.68
CA ARG A 65 -7.01 -14.47 7.86
C ARG A 65 -5.62 -14.06 8.38
N PRO A 66 -4.64 -13.87 7.48
CA PRO A 66 -3.28 -13.48 7.85
C PRO A 66 -3.20 -12.10 8.48
#